data_AF-A0A841IU37-F1
#
_entry.id   AF-A0A841IU37-F1
#
_cell.length_a   1.000
_cell.length_b   1.000
_cell.length_c   1.000
_cell.angle_alpha   90.00
_cell.angle_beta   90.00
_cell.angle_gamma   90.00
#
_symmetry.space_group_name_H-M   'P 1'
#
loop_
_entity.id
_entity.type
_entity.pdbx_description
1 polymer ?
#
loop_
_entity_poly.entity_id
_entity_poly.type
_entity_poly.pdbx_seq_one_letter_code
_entity_poly.pdbx_strand_id
1 'polypeptide(L)'
;MSAAKKPSPPDMSGLKDDWNRMSGLRRAEKTGEAAPPPVPPKPARQAKQQPAKPVEQPMMSRRSWYAEQDAVEALAAAVDEVHFATRVPKHTIVSELFRVAAAAAPKVEKKLKK
;
A
#
# COMPACT_ATOMS: atom_id res chain seq x y z
N MET A 1 18.32 43.33 32.67
CA MET A 1 18.50 42.04 31.99
C MET A 1 17.19 41.27 32.10
N SER A 2 16.40 41.18 31.02
CA SER A 2 15.10 40.50 31.04
C SER A 2 15.22 39.14 30.37
N ALA A 3 14.99 38.07 31.13
CA ALA A 3 15.00 36.70 30.62
C ALA A 3 13.65 36.37 29.97
N ALA A 4 13.66 36.09 28.67
CA ALA A 4 12.48 35.62 27.94
C ALA A 4 12.18 34.15 28.31
N LYS A 5 10.98 33.91 28.84
CA LYS A 5 10.48 32.58 29.21
C LYS A 5 10.08 31.83 27.94
N LYS A 6 10.77 30.73 27.63
CA LYS A 6 10.48 29.89 26.45
C LYS A 6 9.16 29.10 26.68
N PRO A 7 8.28 28.98 25.67
CA PRO A 7 7.09 28.14 25.77
C PRO A 7 7.45 26.65 25.70
N SER A 8 6.83 25.84 26.57
CA SER A 8 6.98 24.38 26.58
C SER A 8 6.33 23.73 25.35
N PRO A 9 6.87 22.61 24.84
CA PRO A 9 6.27 21.90 23.71
C PRO A 9 4.91 21.27 24.09
N PRO A 10 3.99 21.14 23.13
CA PRO A 10 2.71 20.49 23.34
C PRO A 10 2.91 19.02 23.73
N ASP A 11 2.15 18.59 24.75
CA ASP A 11 2.17 17.22 25.24
C ASP A 11 1.48 16.28 24.23
N MET A 12 2.28 15.43 23.59
CA MET A 12 1.85 14.45 22.58
C MET A 12 1.59 13.06 23.18
N SER A 13 1.60 12.93 24.52
CA SER A 13 1.43 11.64 25.21
C SER A 13 0.06 11.00 24.96
N GLY A 14 -1.01 11.79 24.89
CA GLY A 14 -2.38 11.29 24.67
C GLY A 14 -2.61 10.59 23.32
N LEU A 15 -1.74 10.84 22.32
CA LEU A 15 -1.91 10.26 20.98
C LEU A 15 -1.56 8.77 20.92
N LYS A 16 -0.73 8.27 21.85
CA LYS A 16 -0.35 6.85 21.92
C LYS A 16 -1.41 6.00 22.61
N ASP A 17 -2.09 6.56 23.60
CA ASP A 17 -3.15 5.88 24.33
C ASP A 17 -4.40 5.66 23.46
N ASP A 18 -4.72 6.62 22.58
CA ASP A 18 -5.81 6.50 21.62
C ASP A 18 -5.57 5.37 20.59
N TRP A 19 -4.33 5.17 20.14
CA TRP A 19 -3.99 4.11 19.21
C TRP A 19 -4.09 2.71 19.83
N ASN A 20 -3.61 2.55 21.07
CA ASN A 20 -3.73 1.28 21.78
C ASN A 20 -5.20 0.92 22.03
N ARG A 21 -6.04 1.89 22.41
CA ARG A 21 -7.48 1.70 22.62
C ARG A 21 -8.20 1.26 21.34
N MET A 22 -7.88 1.90 20.20
CA MET A 22 -8.43 1.54 18.88
C MET A 22 -8.00 0.14 18.41
N SER A 23 -6.77 -0.28 18.74
CA SER A 23 -6.28 -1.63 18.41
C SER A 23 -6.95 -2.73 19.25
N GLY A 24 -7.29 -2.43 20.51
CA GLY A 24 -7.99 -3.33 21.42
C GLY A 24 -9.42 -3.63 20.97
N LEU A 25 -10.15 -2.62 20.50
CA LEU A 25 -11.53 -2.78 20.02
C LEU A 25 -11.62 -3.69 18.78
N ARG A 26 -10.68 -3.53 17.84
CA ARG A 26 -10.63 -4.38 16.63
C ARG A 26 -10.29 -5.84 16.92
N ARG A 27 -9.60 -6.09 18.04
CA ARG A 27 -9.27 -7.44 18.52
C ARG A 27 -10.45 -8.08 19.26
N ALA A 28 -11.21 -7.27 20.01
CA ALA A 28 -12.42 -7.71 20.70
C ALA A 28 -13.51 -8.17 19.70
N GLU A 29 -13.67 -7.47 18.57
CA GLU A 29 -14.59 -7.89 17.49
C GLU A 29 -14.21 -9.24 16.85
N LYS A 30 -12.94 -9.66 16.97
CA LYS A 30 -12.46 -10.95 16.44
C LYS A 30 -12.65 -12.13 17.40
N THR A 31 -13.14 -11.88 18.63
CA THR A 31 -13.21 -12.91 19.69
C THR A 31 -14.65 -13.34 20.00
N GLY A 32 -15.63 -12.91 19.20
CA GLY A 32 -17.04 -13.25 19.36
C GLY A 32 -17.55 -14.45 18.56
N GLU A 33 -16.68 -15.16 17.81
CA GLU A 33 -17.09 -16.31 16.98
C GLU A 33 -16.52 -17.61 17.56
N ALA A 34 -17.43 -18.37 18.18
CA ALA A 34 -17.50 -19.81 18.43
C ALA A 34 -16.26 -20.75 18.31
N ALA A 35 -16.25 -21.72 19.23
CA ALA A 35 -15.38 -22.91 19.35
C ALA A 35 -14.87 -23.55 18.03
N PRO A 36 -13.65 -24.14 18.01
CA PRO A 36 -13.10 -24.76 16.81
C PRO A 36 -13.81 -26.09 16.47
N PRO A 37 -14.34 -26.27 15.25
CA PRO A 37 -14.73 -27.60 14.77
C PRO A 37 -13.48 -28.45 14.44
N PRO A 38 -13.57 -29.79 14.53
CA PRO A 38 -12.46 -30.69 14.24
C PRO A 38 -12.05 -30.62 12.76
N VAL A 39 -10.74 -30.61 12.53
CA VAL A 39 -10.08 -30.44 11.22
C VAL A 39 -10.21 -31.71 10.37
N PRO A 40 -10.82 -31.69 9.17
CA PRO A 40 -10.69 -32.79 8.21
C PRO A 40 -9.33 -32.73 7.46
N PRO A 41 -8.81 -33.86 6.98
CA PRO A 41 -7.46 -33.97 6.43
C PRO A 41 -7.27 -33.16 5.15
N LYS A 42 -6.10 -32.53 5.02
CA LYS A 42 -5.66 -31.70 3.89
C LYS A 42 -5.79 -32.44 2.54
N PRO A 43 -6.56 -31.93 1.57
CA PRO A 43 -6.46 -32.40 0.21
C PRO A 43 -5.19 -31.86 -0.47
N ALA A 44 -4.63 -32.71 -1.33
CA ALA A 44 -3.41 -32.51 -2.09
C ALA A 44 -3.39 -31.17 -2.84
N ARG A 45 -2.18 -30.59 -2.92
CA ARG A 45 -1.85 -29.34 -3.60
C ARG A 45 -2.11 -29.50 -5.11
N GLN A 46 -3.34 -29.22 -5.54
CA GLN A 46 -3.66 -29.06 -6.96
C GLN A 46 -3.01 -27.77 -7.46
N ALA A 47 -2.13 -27.91 -8.45
CA ALA A 47 -1.59 -26.80 -9.21
C ALA A 47 -2.76 -26.07 -9.90
N LYS A 48 -3.17 -24.93 -9.34
CA LYS A 48 -4.18 -24.08 -9.96
C LYS A 48 -3.59 -23.51 -11.24
N GLN A 49 -4.07 -24.04 -12.37
CA GLN A 49 -3.96 -23.43 -13.68
C GLN A 49 -4.46 -21.98 -13.57
N GLN A 50 -3.61 -21.02 -13.94
CA GLN A 50 -3.99 -19.61 -14.01
C GLN A 50 -5.10 -19.46 -15.06
N PRO A 51 -6.29 -18.96 -14.70
CA PRO A 51 -7.29 -18.63 -15.71
C PRO A 51 -6.77 -17.48 -16.56
N ALA A 52 -6.87 -17.62 -17.88
CA ALA A 52 -6.60 -16.55 -18.83
C ALA A 52 -7.46 -15.34 -18.47
N LYS A 53 -6.80 -14.19 -18.21
CA LYS A 53 -7.48 -12.95 -17.83
C LYS A 53 -8.40 -12.49 -18.97
N PRO A 54 -9.68 -12.22 -18.71
CA PRO A 54 -10.52 -11.48 -19.63
C PRO A 54 -9.87 -10.12 -19.90
N VAL A 55 -10.01 -9.60 -21.12
CA VAL A 55 -9.59 -8.23 -21.44
C VAL A 55 -10.53 -7.29 -20.68
N GLU A 56 -10.15 -6.93 -19.47
CA GLU A 56 -10.89 -6.01 -18.60
C GLU A 56 -10.76 -4.60 -19.18
N GLN A 57 -11.91 -3.93 -19.36
CA GLN A 57 -11.92 -2.50 -19.68
C GLN A 57 -11.18 -1.76 -18.56
N PRO A 58 -10.52 -0.61 -18.85
CA PRO A 58 -9.78 0.15 -17.85
C PRO A 58 -10.75 0.70 -16.80
N MET A 59 -11.01 -0.10 -15.77
CA MET A 59 -11.80 0.31 -14.62
C MET A 59 -10.93 1.26 -13.80
N MET A 60 -11.25 2.55 -13.88
CA MET A 60 -10.72 3.51 -12.93
C MET A 60 -11.24 3.11 -11.54
N SER A 61 -10.34 2.67 -10.68
CA SER A 61 -10.67 2.40 -9.28
C SER A 61 -11.11 3.70 -8.60
N ARG A 62 -12.06 3.62 -7.66
CA ARG A 62 -12.58 4.78 -6.90
C ARG A 62 -11.48 5.56 -6.15
N ARG A 63 -10.25 5.05 -6.07
CA ARG A 63 -9.10 5.63 -5.36
C ARG A 63 -7.99 6.16 -6.25
N SER A 64 -8.03 5.97 -7.57
CA SER A 64 -6.98 6.45 -8.49
C SER A 64 -7.59 7.35 -9.57
N TRP A 65 -7.53 8.67 -9.33
CA TRP A 65 -7.95 9.67 -10.33
C TRP A 65 -6.99 9.77 -11.52
N TYR A 66 -5.73 9.39 -11.34
CA TYR A 66 -4.65 9.67 -12.29
C TYR A 66 -4.13 8.47 -13.07
N ALA A 67 -4.53 7.26 -12.70
CA ALA A 67 -4.00 6.04 -13.30
C ALA A 67 -5.05 4.93 -13.32
N GLU A 68 -5.01 4.14 -14.38
CA GLU A 68 -5.75 2.88 -14.48
C GLU A 68 -5.28 1.90 -13.39
N GLN A 69 -6.19 1.05 -12.92
CA GLN A 69 -5.90 0.10 -11.84
C GLN A 69 -4.72 -0.81 -12.18
N ASP A 70 -4.66 -1.31 -13.42
CA ASP A 70 -3.58 -2.18 -13.91
C ASP A 70 -2.21 -1.50 -13.84
N ALA A 71 -2.13 -0.20 -14.17
CA ALA A 71 -0.91 0.57 -14.10
C ALA A 71 -0.43 0.76 -12.65
N VAL A 72 -1.36 0.96 -11.71
CA VAL A 72 -1.06 1.06 -10.28
C VAL A 72 -0.55 -0.27 -9.73
N GLU A 73 -1.17 -1.39 -10.11
CA GLU A 73 -0.74 -2.72 -9.71
C GLU A 73 0.63 -3.09 -10.28
N ALA A 74 0.87 -2.77 -11.56
CA ALA A 74 2.17 -2.96 -12.19
C ALA A 74 3.27 -2.14 -11.49
N LEU A 75 2.99 -0.87 -11.14
CA LEU A 75 3.92 -0.05 -10.38
C LEU A 75 4.21 -0.64 -8.99
N ALA A 76 3.19 -1.13 -8.29
CA ALA A 76 3.36 -1.76 -6.98
C ALA A 76 4.24 -3.02 -7.07
N ALA A 77 4.00 -3.88 -8.07
CA ALA A 77 4.81 -5.07 -8.30
C ALA A 77 6.28 -4.73 -8.60
N ALA A 78 6.53 -3.74 -9.45
CA ALA A 78 7.89 -3.28 -9.76
C ALA A 78 8.62 -2.72 -8.53
N VAL A 79 7.93 -1.95 -7.69
CA VAL A 79 8.50 -1.43 -6.43
C VAL A 79 8.85 -2.58 -5.48
N ASP A 80 7.98 -3.57 -5.37
CA ASP A 80 8.21 -4.74 -4.53
C ASP A 80 9.42 -5.56 -5.01
N GLU A 81 9.52 -5.81 -6.32
CA GLU A 81 10.66 -6.50 -6.92
C GLU A 81 11.98 -5.80 -6.60
N VAL A 82 12.07 -4.49 -6.85
CA VAL A 82 13.27 -3.70 -6.55
C VAL A 82 13.57 -3.70 -5.06
N HIS A 83 12.55 -3.57 -4.21
CA HIS A 83 12.72 -3.62 -2.76
C HIS A 83 13.26 -4.98 -2.31
N PHE A 84 12.73 -6.08 -2.83
CA PHE A 84 13.19 -7.42 -2.46
C PHE A 84 14.62 -7.71 -2.96
N ALA A 85 14.98 -7.20 -4.14
CA ALA A 85 16.32 -7.35 -4.71
C ALA A 85 17.38 -6.52 -3.98
N THR A 86 17.06 -5.27 -3.63
CA THR A 86 18.06 -4.29 -3.13
C THR A 86 17.94 -3.98 -1.63
N ARG A 87 16.79 -4.29 -1.02
CA ARG A 87 16.40 -3.91 0.35
C ARG A 87 16.34 -2.40 0.62
N VAL A 88 16.36 -1.58 -0.44
CA VAL A 88 16.13 -0.14 -0.35
C VAL A 88 14.67 0.15 0.06
N PRO A 89 14.39 1.14 0.93
CA PRO A 89 13.02 1.46 1.32
C PRO A 89 12.09 1.79 0.13
N LYS A 90 10.84 1.30 0.18
CA LYS A 90 9.86 1.47 -0.91
C LYS A 90 9.62 2.92 -1.30
N HIS A 91 9.56 3.85 -0.34
CA HIS A 91 9.33 5.28 -0.63
C HIS A 91 10.47 5.90 -1.45
N THR A 92 11.72 5.47 -1.22
CA THR A 92 12.89 5.90 -2.00
C THR A 92 12.77 5.40 -3.43
N ILE A 93 12.43 4.11 -3.61
CA ILE A 93 12.24 3.50 -4.93
C ILE A 93 11.16 4.23 -5.72
N VAL A 94 9.98 4.45 -5.10
CA VAL A 94 8.87 5.18 -5.72
C VAL A 94 9.28 6.60 -6.11
N SER A 95 10.03 7.29 -5.27
CA SER A 95 10.50 8.65 -5.56
C SER A 95 11.41 8.69 -6.79
N GLU A 96 12.35 7.74 -6.92
CA GLU A 96 13.20 7.65 -8.10
C GLU A 96 12.42 7.27 -9.36
N LEU A 97 11.50 6.31 -9.26
CA LEU A 97 10.63 5.94 -10.38
C LEU A 97 9.81 7.15 -10.88
N PHE A 98 9.28 7.98 -9.99
CA PHE A 98 8.57 9.19 -10.38
C PHE A 98 9.47 10.25 -11.02
N ARG A 99 10.72 10.41 -10.57
CA ARG A 99 11.69 11.31 -11.23
C ARG A 99 11.99 10.87 -12.65
N VAL A 100 12.22 9.57 -12.85
CA VAL A 100 12.45 8.99 -14.18
C VAL A 100 11.22 9.17 -15.07
N ALA A 101 10.02 8.91 -14.54
CA ALA A 101 8.77 9.11 -15.27
C ALA A 101 8.56 10.58 -15.68
N ALA A 102 8.83 11.53 -14.78
CA ALA A 102 8.73 12.95 -15.07
C ALA A 102 9.71 13.38 -16.17
N ALA A 103 10.94 12.89 -16.15
CA ALA A 103 11.92 13.13 -17.21
C ALA A 103 11.49 12.55 -18.57
N ALA A 104 10.67 11.49 -18.57
CA ALA A 104 10.12 10.87 -19.77
C ALA A 104 8.85 11.57 -20.32
N ALA A 105 8.30 12.58 -19.62
CA ALA A 105 7.04 13.23 -20.00
C ALA A 105 6.98 13.72 -21.47
N PRO A 106 8.03 14.35 -22.06
CA PRO A 106 7.99 14.78 -23.46
C PRO A 106 7.86 13.61 -24.45
N LYS A 107 8.37 12.42 -24.10
CA LYS A 107 8.23 11.22 -24.93
C LYS A 107 6.80 10.67 -24.87
N VAL A 108 6.17 10.73 -23.70
CA VAL A 108 4.77 10.32 -23.51
C VAL A 108 3.82 11.24 -24.28
N GLU A 109 4.03 12.56 -24.19
CA GLU A 109 3.24 13.55 -24.92
C GLU A 109 3.26 13.29 -26.43
N LYS A 110 4.43 13.03 -27.01
CA LYS A 110 4.57 12.69 -28.44
C LYS A 110 3.82 11.41 -28.83
N LYS A 111 3.72 10.43 -27.92
CA LYS A 111 3.02 9.17 -28.16
C LYS A 111 1.50 9.34 -28.12
N LEU A 112 0.99 10.23 -27.26
CA LEU A 112 -0.45 10.48 -27.09
C LEU A 112 -1.04 11.43 -28.13
N LYS A 113 -0.23 12.29 -28.74
CA LYS A 113 -0.66 13.22 -29.81
C LYS A 113 -0.69 12.58 -31.21
N LYS A 114 -0.42 11.27 -31.30
CA LYS A 114 -0.31 10.52 -32.54
C LYS A 114 -1.57 9.70 -32.76
#